data_AF-A0A1J5GHG1-F1
#
_entry.id   AF-A0A1J5GHG1-F1
#
_cell.length_a   1.000
_cell.length_b   1.000
_cell.length_c   1.000
_cell.angle_alpha   90.00
_cell.angle_beta   90.00
_cell.angle_gamma   90.00
#
_symmetry.space_group_name_H-M   'P 1'
#
loop_
_entity.id
_entity.type
_entity.pdbx_description
1 polymer ?
#
loop_
_entity_poly.entity_id
_entity_poly.type
_entity_poly.pdbx_seq_one_letter_code
_entity_poly.pdbx_strand_id
1 'polypeptide(L)'
;MITLHLLHPIEPKPIQTWKFESESVILIGRSGDNHIILYSSVVSRYHVELHRHSLNWQVVNIGANGTYINDHQVDKELVQNGMTIRLAATGPKIQIFLSSST
;
A
#
# COMPACT_ATOMS: atom_id res chain seq x y z
N MET A 1 14.69 -3.65 2.80
CA MET A 1 13.38 -4.29 3.03
C MET A 1 12.26 -3.25 3.13
N ILE A 2 11.09 -3.54 2.57
CA ILE A 2 9.81 -2.86 2.86
C ILE A 2 8.83 -3.86 3.46
N THR A 3 8.12 -3.45 4.51
CA THR A 3 7.10 -4.26 5.18
C THR A 3 5.75 -3.57 5.06
N LEU A 4 4.71 -4.33 4.67
CA LEU A 4 3.35 -3.83 4.55
C LEU A 4 2.44 -4.58 5.51
N HIS A 5 1.62 -3.84 6.25
CA HIS A 5 0.63 -4.36 7.18
C HIS A 5 -0.77 -3.98 6.73
N LEU A 6 -1.62 -4.95 6.43
CA LEU A 6 -3.06 -4.71 6.33
C LEU A 6 -3.60 -4.49 7.74
N LEU A 7 -4.18 -3.31 8.01
CA LEU A 7 -4.71 -2.98 9.33
C LEU A 7 -6.15 -3.48 9.48
N HIS A 8 -6.50 -3.88 10.70
CA HIS A 8 -7.87 -4.16 11.05
C HIS A 8 -8.73 -2.87 10.98
N PRO A 9 -9.99 -2.93 10.52
CA PRO A 9 -10.81 -1.72 10.32
C PRO A 9 -11.10 -0.94 11.61
N ILE A 10 -11.20 -1.65 12.73
CA ILE A 10 -11.56 -1.11 14.06
C ILE A 10 -10.33 -1.04 14.97
N GLU A 11 -9.67 -2.17 15.21
CA GLU A 11 -8.46 -2.24 16.04
C GLU A 11 -7.17 -1.84 15.32
N PRO A 12 -6.19 -1.23 16.01
CA PRO A 12 -4.89 -0.87 15.44
C PRO A 12 -3.95 -2.07 15.37
N LYS A 13 -4.43 -3.23 14.90
CA LYS A 13 -3.65 -4.46 14.78
C LYS A 13 -3.51 -4.87 13.32
N PRO A 14 -2.35 -5.41 12.90
CA PRO A 14 -2.19 -5.98 11.57
C PRO A 14 -3.01 -7.28 11.45
N ILE A 15 -3.83 -7.38 10.41
CA ILE A 15 -4.50 -8.63 9.97
C ILE A 15 -3.51 -9.50 9.20
N GLN A 16 -2.74 -8.88 8.30
CA GLN A 16 -1.80 -9.58 7.42
C GLN A 16 -0.55 -8.75 7.21
N THR A 17 0.58 -9.43 7.00
CA THR A 17 1.88 -8.80 6.78
C THR A 17 2.55 -9.38 5.54
N TRP A 18 3.15 -8.52 4.73
CA TRP A 18 4.02 -8.87 3.61
C TRP A 18 5.36 -8.18 3.76
N LYS A 19 6.42 -8.84 3.29
CA LYS A 19 7.79 -8.32 3.28
C LYS A 19 8.37 -8.52 1.90
N PHE A 20 9.01 -7.47 1.40
CA PHE A 20 9.67 -7.45 0.10
C PHE A 20 11.09 -6.92 0.28
N GLU A 21 12.04 -7.58 -0.35
CA GLU A 21 13.48 -7.31 -0.17
C GLU A 21 14.11 -6.66 -1.39
N SER A 22 13.71 -7.11 -2.58
CA SER A 22 14.44 -6.85 -3.82
C SER A 22 13.55 -6.32 -4.95
N GLU A 23 12.24 -6.37 -4.77
CA GLU A 23 11.23 -5.97 -5.74
C GLU A 23 11.39 -4.48 -6.07
N SER A 24 11.42 -4.18 -7.37
CA SER A 24 11.43 -2.80 -7.86
C SER A 24 10.03 -2.18 -7.87
N VAL A 25 9.00 -3.02 -8.03
CA VAL A 25 7.58 -2.63 -8.01
C VAL A 25 6.78 -3.66 -7.22
N ILE A 26 5.92 -3.18 -6.31
CA ILE A 26 4.93 -4.01 -5.62
C ILE A 26 3.54 -3.58 -6.08
N LEU A 27 2.73 -4.55 -6.48
CA LEU A 27 1.38 -4.34 -7.01
C LEU A 27 0.35 -4.70 -5.96
N ILE A 28 -0.60 -3.79 -5.72
CA ILE A 28 -1.68 -3.96 -4.74
C ILE A 28 -3.01 -3.75 -5.44
N GLY A 29 -3.91 -4.73 -5.32
CA GLY A 29 -5.23 -4.67 -5.95
C GLY A 29 -6.07 -5.89 -5.63
N ARG A 30 -7.28 -5.95 -6.19
CA ARG A 30 -8.18 -7.11 -5.98
C ARG A 30 -8.00 -8.22 -7.01
N SER A 31 -7.26 -7.96 -8.10
CA SER A 31 -6.97 -8.99 -9.09
C SER A 31 -5.96 -9.99 -8.56
N GLY A 32 -6.11 -11.27 -8.93
CA GLY A 32 -5.34 -12.39 -8.39
C GLY A 32 -3.87 -12.45 -8.85
N ASP A 33 -3.47 -11.56 -9.75
CA ASP A 33 -2.13 -11.38 -10.28
C ASP A 33 -1.34 -10.25 -9.60
N ASN A 34 -1.90 -9.61 -8.57
CA ASN A 34 -1.16 -8.66 -7.73
C ASN A 34 -0.28 -9.39 -6.70
N HIS A 35 0.79 -8.73 -6.25
CA HIS A 35 1.62 -9.20 -5.14
C HIS A 35 0.84 -9.21 -3.82
N ILE A 36 0.00 -8.19 -3.60
CA ILE A 36 -0.91 -8.09 -2.47
C ILE A 36 -2.34 -8.07 -2.99
N ILE A 37 -3.07 -9.15 -2.71
CA ILE A 37 -4.44 -9.36 -3.17
C ILE A 37 -5.41 -9.01 -2.05
N LEU A 38 -6.25 -8.00 -2.29
CA LEU A 38 -7.29 -7.56 -1.34
C LEU A 38 -8.67 -7.76 -1.94
N TYR A 39 -9.41 -8.76 -1.44
CA TYR A 39 -10.76 -9.09 -1.90
C TYR A 39 -11.82 -8.10 -1.37
N SER A 40 -11.78 -6.88 -1.88
CA SER A 40 -12.76 -5.83 -1.57
C SER A 40 -13.29 -5.19 -2.85
N SER A 41 -14.61 -4.95 -2.91
CA SER A 41 -15.27 -4.40 -4.09
C SER A 41 -14.86 -2.95 -4.39
N VAL A 42 -14.47 -2.18 -3.36
CA VAL A 42 -13.99 -0.79 -3.52
C VAL A 42 -12.54 -0.73 -3.97
N VAL A 43 -11.79 -1.84 -3.90
CA VAL A 43 -10.42 -1.91 -4.38
C VAL A 43 -10.42 -2.19 -5.89
N SER A 44 -9.84 -1.29 -6.68
CA SER A 44 -9.56 -1.51 -8.11
C SER A 44 -8.78 -2.80 -8.36
N ARG A 45 -8.94 -3.39 -9.56
CA ARG A 45 -8.20 -4.61 -9.95
C ARG A 45 -6.70 -4.44 -9.77
N TYR A 46 -6.19 -3.29 -10.18
CA TYR A 46 -4.87 -2.75 -9.87
C TYR A 46 -5.12 -1.38 -9.25
N HIS A 47 -4.67 -1.14 -8.02
CA HIS A 47 -5.05 0.04 -7.25
C HIS A 47 -3.86 0.92 -6.92
N VAL A 48 -2.81 0.31 -6.36
CA VAL A 48 -1.60 0.99 -5.96
C VAL A 48 -0.41 0.24 -6.51
N GLU A 49 0.56 0.99 -7.00
CA GLU A 49 1.92 0.52 -7.22
C GLU A 49 2.84 1.18 -6.21
N LEU A 50 3.70 0.40 -5.57
CA LEU A 50 4.83 0.93 -4.82
C LEU A 50 6.08 0.79 -5.68
N HIS A 51 6.68 1.91 -6.04
CA HIS A 51 7.90 1.96 -6.87
C HIS A 51 9.11 2.21 -5.99
N ARG A 52 10.14 1.38 -6.15
CA ARG A 52 11.43 1.57 -5.49
C ARG A 52 12.32 2.46 -6.35
N HIS A 53 12.77 3.56 -5.78
CA HIS A 53 13.73 4.48 -6.39
C HIS A 53 14.96 4.61 -5.50
N SER A 54 16.04 3.93 -5.87
CA SER A 54 17.29 3.82 -5.10
C SER A 54 17.03 3.44 -3.61
N LEU A 55 17.02 4.43 -2.73
CA LEU A 55 16.83 4.31 -1.28
C LEU A 55 15.40 4.62 -0.82
N ASN A 56 14.56 5.16 -1.70
CA ASN A 56 13.21 5.59 -1.38
C ASN A 56 12.15 4.71 -2.04
N TRP A 57 10.93 4.82 -1.54
CA TRP A 57 9.75 4.25 -2.17
C TRP A 57 8.75 5.36 -2.48
N GLN A 58 7.97 5.18 -3.53
CA GLN A 58 6.87 6.06 -3.90
C GLN A 58 5.59 5.24 -4.03
N VAL A 59 4.50 5.73 -3.44
CA VAL A 59 3.14 5.25 -3.68
C VAL A 59 2.63 5.92 -4.94
N VAL A 60 2.05 5.15 -5.86
CA VAL A 60 1.38 5.65 -7.06
C VAL A 60 -0.03 5.08 -7.11
N ASN A 61 -1.03 5.95 -7.13
CA ASN A 61 -2.41 5.58 -7.37
C ASN A 61 -2.63 5.31 -8.86
N ILE A 62 -3.09 4.10 -9.17
CA ILE A 62 -3.57 3.73 -10.51
C ILE A 62 -5.04 3.28 -10.48
N GLY A 63 -5.66 3.32 -9.29
CA GLY A 63 -7.03 2.91 -9.05
C GLY A 63 -8.04 4.02 -9.32
N ALA A 64 -9.21 3.63 -9.84
CA ALA A 64 -10.30 4.55 -10.15
C ALA A 64 -10.96 5.18 -8.90
N ASN A 65 -10.91 4.49 -7.75
CA ASN A 65 -11.54 4.96 -6.51
C ASN A 65 -10.59 5.79 -5.61
N GLY A 66 -9.37 6.06 -6.08
CA GLY A 66 -8.40 6.89 -5.38
C GLY A 66 -7.67 6.22 -4.22
N THR A 67 -6.46 6.70 -3.94
CA THR A 67 -5.66 6.34 -2.78
C THR A 67 -5.57 7.53 -1.84
N TYR A 68 -5.67 7.29 -0.52
CA TYR A 68 -5.78 8.35 0.48
C TYR A 68 -4.69 8.25 1.54
N ILE A 69 -4.16 9.39 1.96
CA ILE A 69 -3.24 9.54 3.10
C ILE A 69 -3.81 10.66 3.98
N ASN A 70 -3.99 10.39 5.28
CA ASN A 70 -4.61 11.34 6.22
C ASN A 70 -5.92 11.97 5.68
N ASP A 71 -6.78 11.14 5.08
CA ASP A 71 -8.05 11.53 4.45
C ASP A 71 -7.97 12.42 3.20
N HIS A 72 -6.77 12.72 2.70
CA HIS A 72 -6.56 13.42 1.44
C HIS A 72 -6.25 12.43 0.32
N GLN A 73 -6.92 12.58 -0.83
CA GLN A 73 -6.63 11.78 -2.02
C GLN A 73 -5.29 12.21 -2.63
N VAL A 74 -4.47 11.24 -3.03
CA VAL A 74 -3.17 11.46 -3.65
C VAL A 74 -3.06 10.64 -4.94
N ASP A 75 -2.42 11.23 -5.95
CA ASP A 75 -2.01 10.49 -7.15
C ASP A 75 -0.67 9.79 -6.94
N LYS A 76 0.23 10.43 -6.19
CA LYS A 76 1.56 9.92 -5.88
C LYS A 76 2.13 10.60 -4.65
N GLU A 77 2.84 9.85 -3.81
CA GLU A 77 3.44 10.36 -2.57
C GLU A 77 4.72 9.58 -2.22
N LEU A 78 5.72 10.25 -1.66
CA LEU A 78 6.93 9.57 -1.17
C LEU A 78 6.62 8.81 0.12
N VAL A 79 7.00 7.53 0.17
CA VAL A 79 6.78 6.71 1.36
C VAL A 79 7.63 7.22 2.50
N GLN A 80 6.97 7.48 3.62
CA GLN A 80 7.60 7.74 4.91
C GLN A 80 7.46 6.49 5.79
N ASN A 81 8.45 6.22 6.64
CA ASN A 81 8.38 5.08 7.54
C ASN A 81 7.17 5.21 8.51
N GLY A 82 6.32 4.19 8.56
CA GLY A 82 5.08 4.18 9.35
C GLY A 82 3.87 4.79 8.63
N MET A 83 4.02 5.25 7.37
CA MET A 83 2.94 5.81 6.56
C MET A 83 1.77 4.84 6.43
N THR A 84 0.55 5.35 6.51
CA THR A 84 -0.66 4.57 6.22
C THR A 84 -1.36 5.11 4.99
N ILE A 85 -1.60 4.23 4.02
CA ILE A 85 -2.43 4.49 2.85
C ILE A 85 -3.78 3.80 3.00
N ARG A 86 -4.84 4.40 2.45
CA ARG A 86 -6.16 3.78 2.36
C ARG A 86 -6.58 3.68 0.90
N LEU A 87 -7.02 2.49 0.49
CA LEU A 87 -7.43 2.21 -0.89
C LEU A 87 -8.94 2.41 -1.02
N ALA A 88 -9.37 3.48 -1.71
CA ALA A 88 -10.72 4.05 -1.67
C ALA A 88 -11.11 4.70 -0.33
N ALA A 89 -12.05 5.65 -0.35
CA ALA A 89 -12.46 6.42 0.82
C ALA A 89 -12.94 5.55 2.00
N THR A 90 -13.57 4.40 1.73
CA THR A 90 -14.10 3.46 2.73
C THR A 90 -13.37 2.12 2.77
N GLY A 91 -12.25 1.99 2.07
CA GLY A 91 -11.59 0.71 1.88
C GLY A 91 -10.47 0.40 2.88
N PRO A 92 -9.71 -0.67 2.62
CA PRO A 92 -8.70 -1.17 3.53
C PRO A 92 -7.53 -0.20 3.70
N LYS A 93 -6.93 -0.23 4.89
CA LYS A 93 -5.74 0.56 5.23
C LYS A 93 -4.51 -0.34 5.23
N ILE A 94 -3.44 0.14 4.60
CA ILE A 94 -2.13 -0.52 4.60
C ILE A 94 -1.14 0.42 5.27
N GLN A 95 -0.48 -0.06 6.32
CA GLN A 95 0.64 0.63 6.93
C GLN A 95 1.96 0.13 6.33
N ILE A 96 2.86 1.04 6.03
CA ILE A 96 4.10 0.79 5.31
C ILE A 96 5.28 1.14 6.22
N PHE A 97 6.19 0.19 6.40
CA PHE A 97 7.44 0.38 7.14
C PHE A 97 8.64 0.16 6.24
N LEU A 98 9.59 1.08 6.32
CA LEU A 98 10.88 1.01 5.65
C LEU A 98 11.91 0.56 6.68
N SER A 99 12.65 -0.50 6.39
CA SER A 99 13.83 -0.84 7.17
C SER A 99 15.05 -0.31 6.42
N SER A 100 15.80 0.58 7.06
CA SER A 100 17.17 0.86 6.64
C SER A 100 17.93 -0.46 6.67
N SER A 101 18.49 -0.87 5.54
CA SER A 101 19.52 -1.90 5.56
C SER A 101 20.69 -1.32 6.34
N THR A 102 20.90 -1.77 7.57
CA THR A 102 22.12 -1.49 8.32
C THR A 102 23.31 -2.17 7.64
#